data_AF-T1HGQ8-F1
#
_entry.id   AF-T1HGQ8-F1
#
_cell.length_a   1.000
_cell.length_b   1.000
_cell.length_c   1.000
_cell.angle_alpha   90.00
_cell.angle_beta   90.00
_cell.angle_gamma   90.00
#
_symmetry.space_group_name_H-M   'P 1'
#
loop_
_entity.id
_entity.type
_entity.pdbx_description
1 polymer ?
#
loop_
_entity_poly.entity_id
_entity_poly.type
_entity_poly.pdbx_seq_one_letter_code
_entity_poly.pdbx_strand_id
1 'polypeptide(L)'
;MESSPLLSAGILFLFVAVLMVPIASRLGIGAVLGYLIAGIAIGPWGLGFIRDVDAILHFSELGVVFLMFIIGLELNPQKLWTLRRSIFGIGAAQVGFSAAVLGGLLYLTCFSWQSALIGGVGLAMSSTAMALQLMREKGMNRSESGQLGFAVLLFQDLAVIPALALVPVLAGVQGEVTDWKDVAIKVAAFIGMLIGGRYLVRPLFRFIAASGVREVFTAAALLLVLGSAVFMDALGFSMALGTFIAGVIWLGFGTAIGRLLRSRKAWVIFNVSMGVLTAACVLLIWH
;
A
#
# COMPACT_ATOMS: atom_id res chain seq x y z
N MET A 1 -12.56 23.21 -23.67
CA MET A 1 -11.32 23.75 -23.08
C MET A 1 -11.37 23.54 -21.55
N GLU A 2 -11.41 22.29 -21.10
CA GLU A 2 -11.54 21.90 -19.66
C GLU A 2 -10.29 21.21 -19.10
N SER A 3 -9.16 21.26 -19.82
CA SER A 3 -7.89 20.61 -19.45
C SER A 3 -7.02 21.43 -18.48
N SER A 4 -7.40 22.67 -18.21
CA SER A 4 -6.64 23.64 -17.40
C SER A 4 -6.57 23.34 -15.88
N PRO A 5 -7.65 22.92 -15.19
CA PRO A 5 -7.64 22.81 -13.73
C PRO A 5 -6.79 21.63 -13.23
N LEU A 6 -6.90 20.45 -13.85
CA LEU A 6 -6.11 19.26 -13.46
C LEU A 6 -4.60 19.44 -13.69
N LEU A 7 -4.22 20.03 -14.82
CA LEU A 7 -2.80 20.29 -15.12
C LEU A 7 -2.23 21.35 -14.17
N SER A 8 -2.99 22.41 -13.90
CA SER A 8 -2.58 23.46 -12.95
C SER A 8 -2.45 22.92 -11.52
N ALA A 9 -3.37 22.05 -11.09
CA ALA A 9 -3.31 21.38 -9.80
C ALA A 9 -2.09 20.46 -9.69
N GLY A 10 -1.80 19.66 -10.74
CA GLY A 10 -0.62 18.81 -10.81
C GLY A 10 0.69 19.61 -10.74
N ILE A 11 0.79 20.72 -11.48
CA ILE A 11 1.97 21.61 -11.45
C ILE A 11 2.14 22.25 -10.07
N LEU A 12 1.07 22.79 -9.48
CA LEU A 12 1.11 23.39 -8.15
C LEU A 12 1.55 22.37 -7.10
N PHE A 13 1.00 21.16 -7.16
CA PHE A 13 1.36 20.06 -6.28
C PHE A 13 2.84 19.69 -6.40
N LEU A 14 3.33 19.48 -7.64
CA LEU A 14 4.75 19.20 -7.87
C LEU A 14 5.63 20.35 -7.37
N PHE A 15 5.23 21.60 -7.61
CA PHE A 15 5.98 22.78 -7.21
C PHE A 15 6.15 22.86 -5.69
N VAL A 16 5.07 22.70 -4.92
CA VAL A 16 5.13 22.73 -3.46
C VAL A 16 5.88 21.52 -2.91
N ALA A 17 5.70 20.33 -3.48
CA ALA A 17 6.47 19.16 -3.08
C ALA A 17 7.99 19.34 -3.32
N VAL A 18 8.39 19.87 -4.49
CA VAL A 18 9.78 20.16 -4.83
C VAL A 18 10.39 21.21 -3.89
N LEU A 19 9.60 22.15 -3.36
CA LEU A 19 10.07 23.11 -2.37
C LEU A 19 10.15 22.52 -0.96
N MET A 20 9.05 21.91 -0.50
CA MET A 20 8.90 21.49 0.90
C MET A 20 9.74 20.27 1.25
N VAL A 21 9.92 19.32 0.33
CA VAL A 21 10.64 18.07 0.61
C VAL A 21 12.14 18.31 0.88
N PRO A 22 12.89 19.10 0.09
CA PRO A 22 14.27 19.46 0.41
C PRO A 22 14.39 20.26 1.71
N ILE A 23 13.44 21.15 2.00
CA ILE A 23 13.43 21.93 3.24
C ILE A 23 13.27 21.00 4.44
N ALA A 24 12.26 20.13 4.43
CA ALA A 24 12.02 19.16 5.49
C ALA A 24 13.20 18.19 5.66
N SER A 25 13.82 17.76 4.56
CA SER A 25 15.00 16.91 4.59
C SER A 25 16.22 17.62 5.21
N ARG A 26 16.39 18.93 4.99
CA ARG A 26 17.48 19.70 5.62
C ARG A 26 17.25 19.94 7.12
N LEU A 27 15.99 20.01 7.54
CA LEU A 27 15.61 20.14 8.95
C LEU A 27 15.71 18.81 9.73
N GLY A 28 16.06 17.71 9.07
CA GLY A 28 16.19 16.39 9.72
C GLY A 28 14.85 15.72 10.04
N ILE A 29 13.74 16.24 9.49
CA ILE A 29 12.36 15.78 9.78
C ILE A 29 11.97 14.60 8.85
N GLY A 30 12.80 14.30 7.86
CA GLY A 30 12.57 13.24 6.87
C GLY A 30 11.68 13.69 5.71
N ALA A 31 11.89 13.11 4.52
CA ALA A 31 11.21 13.52 3.29
C ALA A 31 9.68 13.32 3.34
N VAL A 32 9.20 12.29 4.05
CA VAL A 32 7.77 11.95 4.15
C VAL A 32 6.97 13.05 4.85
N LEU A 33 7.52 13.64 5.93
CA LEU A 33 6.90 14.77 6.61
C LEU A 33 6.84 16.03 5.73
N GLY A 34 7.83 16.22 4.85
CA GLY A 34 7.79 17.31 3.85
C GLY A 34 6.62 17.17 2.88
N TYR A 35 6.30 15.96 2.43
CA TYR A 35 5.13 15.69 1.60
C TYR A 35 3.81 15.93 2.36
N LEU A 36 3.73 15.55 3.64
CA LEU A 36 2.57 15.81 4.50
C LEU A 36 2.31 17.31 4.67
N ILE A 37 3.35 18.08 4.99
CA ILE A 37 3.24 19.54 5.15
C ILE A 37 2.82 20.20 3.83
N ALA A 38 3.39 19.76 2.70
CA ALA A 38 2.99 20.21 1.38
C ALA A 38 1.51 19.94 1.09
N GLY A 39 1.03 18.73 1.40
CA GLY A 39 -0.36 18.33 1.20
C GLY A 39 -1.33 19.14 2.07
N ILE A 40 -1.02 19.34 3.35
CA ILE A 40 -1.82 20.17 4.27
C ILE A 40 -1.87 21.63 3.76
N ALA A 41 -0.73 22.17 3.30
CA ALA A 41 -0.65 23.54 2.81
C ALA A 41 -1.48 23.79 1.54
N ILE A 42 -1.57 22.81 0.63
CA ILE A 42 -2.33 22.94 -0.62
C ILE A 42 -3.80 22.49 -0.46
N GLY A 43 -4.04 21.57 0.47
CA GLY A 43 -5.34 20.96 0.70
C GLY A 43 -6.43 21.94 1.14
N PRO A 44 -7.67 21.45 1.30
CA PRO A 44 -8.82 22.29 1.67
C PRO A 44 -8.63 23.06 2.99
N TRP A 45 -7.84 22.53 3.91
CA TRP A 45 -7.48 23.17 5.19
C TRP A 45 -6.35 24.21 5.08
N GLY A 46 -5.63 24.27 3.96
CA GLY A 46 -4.59 25.24 3.67
C GLY A 46 -5.06 26.30 2.68
N LEU A 47 -4.55 26.23 1.45
CA LEU A 47 -4.84 27.20 0.38
C LEU A 47 -6.18 26.94 -0.33
N GLY A 48 -6.83 25.80 -0.12
CA GLY A 48 -8.17 25.51 -0.66
C GLY A 48 -8.23 25.45 -2.19
N PHE A 49 -7.08 25.24 -2.85
CA PHE A 49 -6.94 25.31 -4.30
C PHE A 49 -7.48 24.07 -5.01
N ILE A 50 -7.60 22.97 -4.28
CA ILE A 50 -8.05 21.67 -4.78
C ILE A 50 -9.44 21.39 -4.20
N ARG A 51 -10.46 21.42 -5.05
CA ARG A 51 -11.88 21.23 -4.65
C ARG A 51 -12.52 19.95 -5.20
N ASP A 52 -11.92 19.34 -6.22
CA ASP A 52 -12.37 18.05 -6.77
C ASP A 52 -11.74 16.88 -5.99
N VAL A 53 -12.34 16.57 -4.84
CA VAL A 53 -11.91 15.45 -3.99
C VAL A 53 -12.09 14.11 -4.71
N ASP A 54 -13.18 13.93 -5.46
CA ASP A 54 -13.50 12.67 -6.15
C ASP A 54 -12.49 12.27 -7.22
N ALA A 55 -11.98 13.23 -8.02
CA ALA A 55 -10.97 12.96 -9.04
C ALA A 55 -9.63 12.54 -8.41
N ILE A 56 -9.31 13.08 -7.23
CA ILE A 56 -8.09 12.75 -6.48
C ILE A 56 -8.23 11.38 -5.83
N LEU A 57 -9.42 11.02 -5.33
CA LEU A 57 -9.68 9.70 -4.74
C LEU A 57 -9.40 8.59 -5.75
N HIS A 58 -9.98 8.67 -6.96
CA HIS A 58 -9.74 7.68 -8.02
C HIS A 58 -8.26 7.61 -8.44
N PHE A 59 -7.59 8.76 -8.52
CA PHE A 59 -6.15 8.78 -8.83
C PHE A 59 -5.32 8.17 -7.69
N SER A 60 -5.72 8.38 -6.44
CA SER A 60 -5.06 7.85 -5.24
C SER A 60 -5.18 6.35 -5.13
N GLU A 61 -6.36 5.79 -5.40
CA GLU A 61 -6.59 4.34 -5.43
C GLU A 61 -5.62 3.65 -6.40
N LEU A 62 -5.49 4.21 -7.59
CA LEU A 62 -4.61 3.69 -8.64
C LEU A 62 -3.14 3.67 -8.21
N GLY A 63 -2.70 4.63 -7.40
CA GLY A 63 -1.34 4.57 -6.87
C GLY A 63 -1.13 3.75 -5.62
N VAL A 64 -2.14 3.58 -4.77
CA VAL A 64 -2.10 2.56 -3.70
C VAL A 64 -1.92 1.18 -4.33
N VAL A 65 -2.65 0.90 -5.40
CA VAL A 65 -2.54 -0.32 -6.21
C VAL A 65 -1.11 -0.52 -6.72
N PHE A 66 -0.51 0.53 -7.28
CA PHE A 66 0.87 0.47 -7.75
C PHE A 66 1.91 0.34 -6.62
N LEU A 67 1.71 1.02 -5.49
CA LEU A 67 2.58 0.93 -4.32
C LEU A 67 2.55 -0.49 -3.73
N MET A 68 1.36 -1.06 -3.55
CA MET A 68 1.19 -2.42 -3.03
C MET A 68 1.80 -3.47 -3.94
N PHE A 69 1.70 -3.30 -5.25
CA PHE A 69 2.40 -4.15 -6.20
C PHE A 69 3.92 -4.09 -6.03
N ILE A 70 4.49 -2.89 -5.90
CA ILE A 70 5.94 -2.74 -5.67
C ILE A 70 6.37 -3.39 -4.37
N ILE A 71 5.63 -3.18 -3.29
CA ILE A 71 5.93 -3.82 -2.01
C ILE A 71 5.93 -5.34 -2.20
N GLY A 72 4.92 -5.88 -2.90
CA GLY A 72 4.87 -7.30 -3.25
C GLY A 72 6.11 -7.78 -4.03
N LEU A 73 6.61 -6.98 -4.98
CA LEU A 73 7.84 -7.26 -5.74
C LEU A 73 9.14 -7.11 -4.92
N GLU A 74 9.12 -6.38 -3.81
CA GLU A 74 10.30 -6.19 -2.97
C GLU A 74 10.39 -7.26 -1.86
N LEU A 75 9.27 -7.91 -1.55
CA LEU A 75 9.18 -8.96 -0.52
C LEU A 75 9.72 -10.31 -1.02
N ASN A 76 10.88 -10.70 -0.49
CA ASN A 76 11.43 -12.04 -0.72
C ASN A 76 10.60 -13.13 0.01
N PRO A 77 9.92 -14.05 -0.70
CA PRO A 77 9.05 -15.06 -0.08
C PRO A 77 9.81 -16.01 0.85
N GLN A 78 11.07 -16.33 0.52
CA GLN A 78 11.89 -17.22 1.34
C GLN A 78 12.23 -16.56 2.68
N LYS A 79 12.54 -15.25 2.67
CA LYS A 79 12.84 -14.48 3.88
C LYS A 79 11.59 -14.30 4.76
N LEU A 80 10.42 -14.16 4.14
CA LEU A 80 9.13 -14.17 4.86
C LEU A 80 8.92 -15.49 5.60
N TRP A 81 9.18 -16.61 4.94
CA TRP A 81 8.96 -17.94 5.51
C TRP A 81 9.87 -18.19 6.72
N THR A 82 11.11 -17.73 6.68
CA THR A 82 12.02 -17.81 7.84
C THR A 82 11.56 -16.94 9.00
N LEU A 83 10.98 -15.76 8.70
CA LEU A 83 10.53 -14.79 9.70
C LEU A 83 9.08 -15.01 10.18
N ARG A 84 8.35 -15.99 9.65
CA ARG A 84 6.91 -16.19 9.96
C ARG A 84 6.60 -16.28 11.45
N ARG A 85 7.48 -16.91 12.25
CA ARG A 85 7.29 -16.99 13.71
C ARG A 85 7.44 -15.63 14.38
N SER A 86 8.36 -14.79 13.91
CA SER A 86 8.51 -13.42 14.41
C SER A 86 7.38 -12.50 13.93
N ILE A 87 6.92 -12.67 12.68
CA ILE A 87 5.81 -11.89 12.10
C ILE A 87 4.51 -12.18 12.84
N PHE A 88 4.10 -13.45 12.89
CA PHE A 88 2.84 -13.85 13.54
C PHE A 88 2.94 -13.98 15.07
N GLY A 89 4.14 -14.09 15.63
CA GLY A 89 4.34 -14.10 17.08
C GLY A 89 4.51 -12.68 17.62
N ILE A 90 5.65 -12.06 17.33
CA ILE A 90 6.03 -10.75 17.89
C ILE A 90 5.23 -9.62 17.24
N GLY A 91 5.05 -9.64 15.91
CA GLY A 91 4.23 -8.65 15.21
C GLY A 91 2.79 -8.63 15.70
N ALA A 92 2.13 -9.80 15.73
CA ALA A 92 0.77 -9.92 16.23
C ALA A 92 0.64 -9.54 17.71
N ALA A 93 1.59 -9.95 18.56
CA ALA A 93 1.57 -9.60 19.97
C ALA A 93 1.73 -8.09 20.18
N GLN A 94 2.64 -7.42 19.47
CA GLN A 94 2.86 -5.98 19.60
C GLN A 94 1.65 -5.18 19.11
N VAL A 95 1.10 -5.52 17.93
CA VAL A 95 -0.06 -4.83 17.38
C VAL A 95 -1.29 -5.09 18.22
N GLY A 96 -1.53 -6.34 18.63
CA GLY A 96 -2.64 -6.70 19.50
C GLY A 96 -2.57 -6.00 20.85
N PHE A 97 -1.38 -5.96 21.47
CA PHE A 97 -1.18 -5.27 22.74
C PHE A 97 -1.40 -3.76 22.63
N SER A 98 -0.80 -3.11 21.61
CA SER A 98 -0.99 -1.67 21.40
C SER A 98 -2.45 -1.32 21.07
N ALA A 99 -3.11 -2.10 20.21
CA ALA A 99 -4.51 -1.92 19.89
C ALA A 99 -5.42 -2.11 21.11
N ALA A 100 -5.14 -3.10 21.97
CA ALA A 100 -5.89 -3.33 23.20
C ALA A 100 -5.70 -2.21 24.21
N VAL A 101 -4.48 -1.70 24.38
CA VAL A 101 -4.19 -0.57 25.28
C VAL A 101 -4.86 0.70 24.78
N LEU A 102 -4.67 1.06 23.52
CA LEU A 102 -5.24 2.28 22.92
C LEU A 102 -6.76 2.20 22.81
N GLY A 103 -7.29 1.05 22.41
CA GLY A 103 -8.73 0.79 22.39
C GLY A 103 -9.36 0.78 23.78
N GLY A 104 -8.66 0.24 24.78
CA GLY A 104 -9.08 0.31 26.19
C GLY A 104 -9.15 1.74 26.69
N LEU A 105 -8.15 2.58 26.36
CA LEU A 105 -8.16 4.00 26.70
C LEU A 105 -9.31 4.75 25.99
N LEU A 106 -9.60 4.44 24.73
CA LEU A 106 -10.74 4.98 23.98
C LEU A 106 -12.09 4.54 24.58
N TYR A 107 -12.18 3.33 25.10
CA TYR A 107 -13.41 2.86 25.75
C TYR A 107 -13.71 3.65 27.03
N LEU A 108 -12.67 4.07 27.77
CA LEU A 108 -12.82 4.90 28.96
C LEU A 108 -13.34 6.32 28.67
N THR A 109 -13.20 6.82 27.43
CA THR A 109 -13.71 8.13 27.02
C THR A 109 -15.15 8.10 26.47
N CYS A 110 -15.93 7.07 26.82
CA CYS A 110 -17.34 6.87 26.46
C CYS A 110 -17.63 6.58 24.98
N PHE A 111 -16.65 6.14 24.19
CA PHE A 111 -16.91 5.60 22.85
C PHE A 111 -17.59 4.22 22.90
N SER A 112 -18.34 3.87 21.86
CA SER A 112 -18.85 2.51 21.68
C SER A 112 -17.70 1.50 21.59
N TRP A 113 -17.95 0.24 21.96
CA TRP A 113 -16.90 -0.78 21.91
C TRP A 113 -16.38 -1.02 20.47
N GLN A 114 -17.23 -0.81 19.46
CA GLN A 114 -16.84 -0.93 18.05
C GLN A 114 -15.92 0.22 17.63
N SER A 115 -16.28 1.46 17.97
CA SER A 115 -15.44 2.63 17.69
C SER A 115 -14.12 2.58 18.45
N ALA A 116 -14.14 2.10 19.69
CA ALA A 116 -12.94 1.90 20.50
C ALA A 116 -12.02 0.83 19.91
N LEU A 117 -12.56 -0.28 19.41
CA LEU A 117 -11.78 -1.33 18.74
C LEU A 117 -11.18 -0.83 17.42
N ILE A 118 -12.00 -0.23 16.56
CA ILE A 118 -11.56 0.30 15.26
C ILE A 118 -10.52 1.41 15.46
N GLY A 119 -10.77 2.35 16.38
CA GLY A 119 -9.84 3.41 16.74
C GLY A 119 -8.55 2.88 17.35
N GLY A 120 -8.63 1.89 18.24
CA GLY A 120 -7.46 1.25 18.85
C GLY A 120 -6.57 0.55 17.81
N VAL A 121 -7.16 -0.20 16.88
CA VAL A 121 -6.44 -0.84 15.78
C VAL A 121 -5.83 0.20 14.84
N GLY A 122 -6.57 1.27 14.49
CA GLY A 122 -6.07 2.35 13.64
C GLY A 122 -4.88 3.08 14.27
N LEU A 123 -4.98 3.44 15.55
CA LEU A 123 -3.90 4.12 16.29
C LEU A 123 -2.68 3.22 16.55
N ALA A 124 -2.83 1.90 16.52
CA ALA A 124 -1.74 0.95 16.69
C ALA A 124 -0.84 0.80 15.45
N MET A 125 -1.27 1.28 14.28
CA MET A 125 -0.53 1.16 13.02
C MET A 125 0.66 2.11 12.95
N SER A 126 1.81 1.62 12.47
CA SER A 126 3.02 2.42 12.28
C SER A 126 3.24 2.78 10.81
N SER A 127 3.96 3.88 10.56
CA SER A 127 4.37 4.26 9.21
C SER A 127 5.61 3.47 8.77
N THR A 128 5.41 2.42 7.98
CA THR A 128 6.48 1.53 7.49
C THR A 128 7.61 2.30 6.78
N ALA A 129 7.29 3.27 5.92
CA ALA A 129 8.29 4.05 5.19
C ALA A 129 9.21 4.86 6.13
N MET A 130 8.63 5.57 7.11
CA MET A 130 9.41 6.33 8.09
C MET A 130 10.23 5.42 9.00
N ALA A 131 9.63 4.33 9.48
CA ALA A 131 10.29 3.39 10.38
C ALA A 131 11.50 2.71 9.72
N LEU A 132 11.36 2.24 8.48
CA LEU A 132 12.47 1.64 7.72
C LEU A 132 13.56 2.65 7.39
N GLN A 133 13.19 3.90 7.08
CA GLN A 133 14.16 4.96 6.85
C GLN A 133 14.99 5.24 8.11
N LEU A 134 14.34 5.37 9.27
CA LEU A 134 15.00 5.60 10.55
C LEU A 134 15.91 4.42 10.94
N MET A 135 15.46 3.19 10.71
CA MET A 135 16.29 2.00 10.92
C MET A 135 17.55 1.99 10.04
N ARG A 136 17.44 2.46 8.79
CA ARG A 136 18.57 2.56 7.87
C ARG A 136 19.56 3.64 8.31
N GLU A 137 19.06 4.80 8.75
CA GLU A 137 19.87 5.90 9.27
C GLU A 137 20.63 5.50 10.55
N LYS A 138 19.97 4.73 11.43
CA LYS A 138 20.58 4.19 12.66
C LYS A 138 21.42 2.93 12.43
N GLY A 139 21.58 2.46 11.19
CA GLY A 139 22.35 1.24 10.88
C GLY A 139 21.75 -0.06 11.43
N MET A 140 20.48 -0.06 11.85
CA MET A 140 19.81 -1.19 12.52
C MET A 140 19.35 -2.30 11.56
N ASN A 141 19.56 -2.17 10.25
CA ASN A 141 19.01 -3.08 9.25
C ASN A 141 19.46 -4.56 9.38
N ARG A 142 20.56 -4.80 10.11
CA ARG A 142 21.11 -6.14 10.36
C ARG A 142 21.05 -6.56 11.83
N SER A 143 20.64 -5.68 12.74
CA SER A 143 20.54 -6.02 14.16
C SER A 143 19.28 -6.85 14.43
N GLU A 144 19.31 -7.62 15.52
CA GLU A 144 18.16 -8.42 15.96
C GLU A 144 16.93 -7.54 16.19
N SER A 145 17.10 -6.39 16.86
CA SER A 145 16.04 -5.38 17.05
C SER A 145 15.49 -4.83 15.73
N GLY A 146 16.33 -4.68 14.70
CA GLY A 146 15.86 -4.26 13.38
C GLY A 146 15.09 -5.35 12.65
N GLN A 147 15.47 -6.62 12.80
CA GLN A 147 14.70 -7.74 12.24
C GLN A 147 13.33 -7.88 12.91
N LEU A 148 13.26 -7.68 14.23
CA LEU A 148 12.01 -7.65 14.98
C LEU A 148 11.12 -6.46 14.57
N GLY A 149 11.70 -5.26 14.46
CA GLY A 149 11.00 -4.08 13.96
C GLY A 149 10.45 -4.29 12.54
N PHE A 150 11.25 -4.84 11.64
CA PHE A 150 10.81 -5.21 10.28
C PHE A 150 9.65 -6.22 10.31
N ALA A 151 9.71 -7.23 11.18
CA ALA A 151 8.64 -8.23 11.30
C ALA A 151 7.33 -7.62 11.79
N VAL A 152 7.38 -6.66 12.73
CA VAL A 152 6.21 -5.91 13.20
C VAL A 152 5.61 -5.07 12.08
N LEU A 153 6.43 -4.29 11.36
CA LEU A 153 5.98 -3.45 10.24
C LEU A 153 5.31 -4.27 9.14
N LEU A 154 5.91 -5.41 8.80
CA LEU A 154 5.36 -6.32 7.81
C LEU A 154 4.03 -6.95 8.26
N PHE A 155 3.91 -7.27 9.56
CA PHE A 155 2.64 -7.75 10.11
C PHE A 155 1.57 -6.67 10.03
N GLN A 156 1.90 -5.42 10.36
CA GLN A 156 0.99 -4.27 10.24
C GLN A 156 0.51 -4.08 8.81
N ASP A 157 1.43 -3.99 7.83
CA ASP A 157 1.08 -3.86 6.41
C ASP A 157 0.13 -5.00 5.95
N LEU A 158 0.37 -6.23 6.41
CA LEU A 158 -0.48 -7.38 6.09
C LEU A 158 -1.84 -7.36 6.82
N ALA A 159 -1.87 -6.86 8.06
CA ALA A 159 -3.05 -6.84 8.93
C ALA A 159 -3.99 -5.66 8.66
N VAL A 160 -3.52 -4.58 8.03
CA VAL A 160 -4.34 -3.40 7.68
C VAL A 160 -5.52 -3.80 6.79
N ILE A 161 -5.32 -4.63 5.77
CA ILE A 161 -6.40 -4.98 4.84
C ILE A 161 -7.53 -5.77 5.53
N PRO A 162 -7.25 -6.86 6.27
CA PRO A 162 -8.28 -7.53 7.07
C PRO A 162 -8.91 -6.62 8.13
N ALA A 163 -8.13 -5.75 8.77
CA ALA A 163 -8.64 -4.81 9.77
C ALA A 163 -9.66 -3.83 9.16
N LEU A 164 -9.37 -3.27 7.99
CA LEU A 164 -10.29 -2.39 7.26
C LEU A 164 -11.53 -3.14 6.78
N ALA A 165 -11.39 -4.40 6.34
CA ALA A 165 -12.53 -5.22 5.94
C ALA A 165 -13.49 -5.55 7.10
N LEU A 166 -12.98 -5.55 8.34
CA LEU A 166 -13.77 -5.74 9.56
C LEU A 166 -14.58 -4.48 9.95
N VAL A 167 -14.15 -3.28 9.56
CA VAL A 167 -14.81 -2.01 9.91
C VAL A 167 -16.30 -1.99 9.55
N PRO A 168 -16.75 -2.28 8.31
CA PRO A 168 -18.17 -2.23 7.97
C PRO A 168 -18.99 -3.29 8.73
N VAL A 169 -18.41 -4.47 8.98
CA VAL A 169 -19.03 -5.55 9.75
C VAL A 169 -19.27 -5.12 11.20
N LEU A 170 -18.26 -4.50 11.82
CA LEU A 170 -18.35 -3.96 13.18
C LEU A 170 -19.26 -2.73 13.26
N ALA A 171 -19.30 -1.89 12.22
CA ALA A 171 -20.18 -0.73 12.14
C ALA A 171 -21.67 -1.11 12.06
N GLY A 172 -22.00 -2.40 11.98
CA GLY A 172 -23.39 -2.87 11.90
C GLY A 172 -24.05 -2.51 10.57
N VAL A 173 -23.26 -2.20 9.54
CA VAL A 173 -23.74 -2.09 8.17
C VAL A 173 -24.15 -3.50 7.76
N GLN A 174 -25.43 -3.80 7.94
CA GLN A 174 -26.05 -5.06 7.53
C GLN A 174 -25.98 -5.14 6.00
N GLY A 175 -24.86 -5.63 5.48
CA GLY A 175 -24.89 -6.34 4.20
C GLY A 175 -25.73 -7.58 4.38
N GLU A 176 -26.59 -7.86 3.40
CA GLU A 176 -27.42 -9.07 3.30
C GLU A 176 -26.70 -10.30 3.86
N VAL A 177 -27.45 -11.16 4.56
CA VAL A 177 -27.01 -12.46 5.07
C VAL A 177 -26.01 -13.07 4.10
N THR A 178 -24.71 -13.04 4.43
CA THR A 178 -23.67 -13.49 3.52
C THR A 178 -23.93 -14.97 3.23
N ASP A 179 -24.48 -15.28 2.06
CA ASP A 179 -24.77 -16.65 1.69
C ASP A 179 -23.43 -17.41 1.73
N TRP A 180 -23.40 -18.57 2.37
CA TRP A 180 -22.19 -19.40 2.43
C TRP A 180 -21.66 -19.71 1.02
N LYS A 181 -22.54 -19.64 0.01
CA LYS A 181 -22.21 -19.71 -1.40
C LYS A 181 -21.37 -18.53 -1.90
N ASP A 182 -21.68 -17.30 -1.51
CA ASP A 182 -20.90 -16.11 -1.90
C ASP A 182 -19.51 -16.13 -1.29
N VAL A 183 -19.39 -16.57 -0.03
CA VAL A 183 -18.08 -16.79 0.60
C VAL A 183 -17.30 -17.86 -0.14
N ALA A 184 -17.93 -18.99 -0.49
CA ALA A 184 -17.29 -20.07 -1.23
C ALA A 184 -16.82 -19.63 -2.62
N ILE A 185 -17.63 -18.84 -3.35
CA ILE A 185 -17.28 -18.29 -4.67
C ILE A 185 -16.10 -17.32 -4.54
N LYS A 186 -16.11 -16.41 -3.56
CA LYS A 186 -15.01 -15.47 -3.33
C LYS A 186 -13.71 -16.20 -3.00
N VAL A 187 -13.76 -17.23 -2.14
CA VAL A 187 -12.59 -18.07 -1.81
C VAL A 187 -12.12 -18.87 -3.03
N ALA A 188 -13.03 -19.46 -3.80
CA ALA A 188 -12.69 -20.21 -5.00
C ALA A 188 -12.06 -19.31 -6.08
N ALA A 189 -12.58 -18.11 -6.27
CA ALA A 189 -12.04 -17.13 -7.20
C ALA A 189 -10.67 -16.61 -6.75
N PHE A 190 -10.48 -16.39 -5.45
CA PHE A 190 -9.18 -16.05 -4.87
C PHE A 190 -8.14 -17.15 -5.13
N ILE A 191 -8.46 -18.42 -4.85
CA ILE A 191 -7.59 -19.56 -5.16
C ILE A 191 -7.36 -19.68 -6.67
N GLY A 192 -8.42 -19.48 -7.47
CA GLY A 192 -8.37 -19.46 -8.93
C GLY A 192 -7.39 -18.40 -9.46
N MET A 193 -7.32 -17.22 -8.84
CA MET A 193 -6.33 -16.21 -9.16
C MET A 193 -4.92 -16.63 -8.80
N LEU A 194 -4.69 -17.25 -7.63
CA LEU A 194 -3.36 -17.72 -7.24
C LEU A 194 -2.82 -18.76 -8.24
N ILE A 195 -3.68 -19.69 -8.67
CA ILE A 195 -3.34 -20.75 -9.62
C ILE A 195 -3.24 -20.19 -11.05
N GLY A 196 -4.22 -19.40 -11.46
CA GLY A 196 -4.31 -18.75 -12.77
C GLY A 196 -3.13 -17.80 -12.99
N GLY A 197 -2.78 -17.00 -11.99
CA GLY A 197 -1.56 -16.19 -11.99
C GLY A 197 -0.33 -17.05 -12.19
N ARG A 198 -0.18 -18.18 -11.49
CA ARG A 198 0.97 -19.07 -11.68
C ARG A 198 1.04 -19.68 -13.09
N TYR A 199 -0.10 -20.01 -13.69
CA TYR A 199 -0.16 -20.67 -14.99
C TYR A 199 -0.10 -19.72 -16.18
N LEU A 200 -0.77 -18.57 -16.11
CA LEU A 200 -0.90 -17.58 -17.19
C LEU A 200 0.36 -16.73 -17.37
N VAL A 201 1.05 -16.45 -16.27
CA VAL A 201 2.20 -15.53 -16.23
C VAL A 201 3.42 -16.11 -16.94
N ARG A 202 3.69 -17.41 -16.74
CA ARG A 202 4.83 -18.10 -17.37
C ARG A 202 4.81 -18.07 -18.90
N PRO A 203 3.73 -18.46 -19.60
CA PRO A 203 3.65 -18.39 -21.05
C PRO A 203 3.61 -16.94 -21.55
N LEU A 204 2.88 -16.05 -20.88
CA LEU A 204 2.80 -14.64 -21.24
C LEU A 204 4.19 -14.01 -21.28
N PHE A 205 4.98 -14.15 -20.22
CA PHE A 205 6.34 -13.61 -20.19
C PHE A 205 7.31 -14.29 -21.15
N ARG A 206 7.12 -15.57 -21.44
CA ARG A 206 7.93 -16.27 -22.45
C ARG A 206 7.65 -15.73 -23.85
N PHE A 207 6.39 -15.47 -24.16
CA PHE A 207 5.98 -14.84 -25.41
C PHE A 207 6.54 -13.43 -25.55
N ILE A 208 6.52 -12.65 -24.47
CA ILE A 208 7.09 -11.29 -24.45
C ILE A 208 8.62 -11.32 -24.51
N ALA A 209 9.28 -12.25 -23.83
CA ALA A 209 10.73 -12.39 -23.90
C ALA A 209 11.18 -12.75 -25.34
N ALA A 210 10.35 -13.46 -26.10
CA ALA A 210 10.60 -13.77 -27.49
C ALA A 210 10.48 -12.55 -28.43
N SER A 211 9.78 -11.48 -28.04
CA SER A 211 9.68 -10.25 -28.85
C SER A 211 10.94 -9.38 -28.75
N GLY A 212 11.73 -9.50 -27.67
CA GLY A 212 12.97 -8.75 -27.46
C GLY A 212 12.79 -7.25 -27.17
N VAL A 213 11.56 -6.75 -27.19
CA VAL A 213 11.22 -5.33 -27.02
C VAL A 213 10.95 -5.03 -25.53
N ARG A 214 11.66 -4.06 -24.95
CA ARG A 214 11.55 -3.73 -23.51
C ARG A 214 10.20 -3.10 -23.17
N GLU A 215 9.60 -2.38 -24.11
CA GLU A 215 8.34 -1.67 -23.98
C GLU A 215 7.18 -2.65 -23.77
N VAL A 216 7.17 -3.77 -24.50
CA VAL A 216 6.16 -4.83 -24.38
C VAL A 216 6.21 -5.48 -23.00
N PHE A 217 7.41 -5.58 -22.42
CA PHE A 217 7.60 -6.10 -21.07
C PHE A 217 6.97 -5.20 -20.01
N THR A 218 7.18 -3.88 -20.10
CA THR A 218 6.54 -2.92 -19.19
C THR A 218 5.03 -2.90 -19.37
N ALA A 219 4.55 -2.90 -20.62
CA ALA A 219 3.11 -2.92 -20.91
C ALA A 219 2.43 -4.17 -20.32
N ALA A 220 3.06 -5.35 -20.45
CA ALA A 220 2.53 -6.57 -19.87
C ALA A 220 2.57 -6.58 -18.33
N ALA A 221 3.60 -5.98 -17.73
CA ALA A 221 3.65 -5.82 -16.28
C ALA A 221 2.50 -4.93 -15.79
N LEU A 222 2.29 -3.76 -16.44
CA LEU A 222 1.18 -2.86 -16.12
C LEU A 222 -0.19 -3.54 -16.34
N LEU A 223 -0.35 -4.24 -17.45
CA LEU A 223 -1.57 -4.98 -17.76
C LEU A 223 -1.90 -6.00 -16.66
N LEU A 224 -0.90 -6.71 -16.14
CA LEU A 224 -1.16 -7.71 -15.12
C LEU A 224 -1.42 -7.10 -13.74
N VAL A 225 -0.78 -5.98 -13.41
CA VAL A 225 -1.09 -5.21 -12.19
C VAL A 225 -2.53 -4.73 -12.22
N LEU A 226 -2.91 -4.01 -13.28
CA LEU A 226 -4.27 -3.47 -13.42
C LEU A 226 -5.30 -4.60 -13.57
N GLY A 227 -4.98 -5.66 -14.30
CA GLY A 227 -5.85 -6.84 -14.42
C GLY A 227 -6.08 -7.54 -13.09
N SER A 228 -5.06 -7.64 -12.24
CA SER A 228 -5.19 -8.20 -10.88
C SER A 228 -6.01 -7.31 -9.96
N ALA A 229 -5.87 -5.98 -10.09
CA ALA A 229 -6.66 -5.01 -9.35
C ALA A 229 -8.15 -5.13 -9.68
N VAL A 230 -8.49 -5.05 -10.98
CA VAL A 230 -9.88 -5.15 -11.46
C VAL A 230 -10.48 -6.52 -11.15
N PHE A 231 -9.71 -7.60 -11.25
CA PHE A 231 -10.18 -8.93 -10.89
C PHE A 231 -10.56 -9.03 -9.41
N MET A 232 -9.78 -8.45 -8.50
CA MET A 232 -10.14 -8.45 -7.07
C MET A 232 -11.30 -7.51 -6.75
N ASP A 233 -11.36 -6.35 -7.40
CA ASP A 233 -12.46 -5.41 -7.25
C ASP A 233 -13.80 -6.05 -7.63
N ALA A 234 -13.82 -6.79 -8.75
CA ALA A 234 -14.99 -7.54 -9.20
C ALA A 234 -15.44 -8.65 -8.21
N LEU A 235 -14.54 -9.12 -7.34
CA LEU A 235 -14.86 -10.08 -6.27
C LEU A 235 -15.32 -9.41 -4.97
N GLY A 236 -15.33 -8.07 -4.93
CA GLY A 236 -15.59 -7.28 -3.73
C GLY A 236 -14.44 -7.33 -2.71
N PHE A 237 -13.22 -7.61 -3.18
CA PHE A 237 -12.00 -7.45 -2.38
C PHE A 237 -11.31 -6.13 -2.73
N SER A 238 -10.46 -5.63 -1.83
CA SER A 238 -9.67 -4.43 -2.12
C SER A 238 -8.69 -4.66 -3.27
N MET A 239 -8.63 -3.73 -4.22
CA MET A 239 -7.66 -3.71 -5.33
C MET A 239 -6.20 -3.80 -4.83
N ALA A 240 -5.91 -3.22 -3.68
CA ALA A 240 -4.61 -3.25 -3.01
C ALA A 240 -4.15 -4.68 -2.68
N LEU A 241 -5.07 -5.53 -2.22
CA LEU A 241 -4.77 -6.92 -1.86
C LEU A 241 -4.40 -7.75 -3.09
N GLY A 242 -5.15 -7.59 -4.18
CA GLY A 242 -4.90 -8.30 -5.44
C GLY A 242 -3.53 -7.99 -6.03
N THR A 243 -3.17 -6.71 -6.02
CA THR A 243 -1.90 -6.24 -6.57
C THR A 243 -0.71 -6.59 -5.69
N PHE A 244 -0.84 -6.54 -4.37
CA PHE A 244 0.16 -7.06 -3.44
C PHE A 244 0.46 -8.54 -3.71
N ILE A 245 -0.58 -9.36 -3.76
CA ILE A 245 -0.46 -10.82 -3.99
C ILE A 245 0.16 -11.10 -5.36
N ALA A 246 -0.29 -10.40 -6.40
CA ALA A 246 0.27 -10.52 -7.74
C ALA A 246 1.78 -10.22 -7.74
N GLY A 247 2.21 -9.17 -7.03
CA GLY A 247 3.62 -8.82 -6.85
C GLY A 247 4.44 -9.92 -6.17
N VAL A 248 3.98 -10.44 -5.02
CA VAL A 248 4.67 -11.50 -4.27
C VAL A 248 4.81 -12.78 -5.09
N ILE A 249 3.75 -13.16 -5.80
CA ILE A 249 3.75 -14.33 -6.70
C ILE A 249 4.79 -14.10 -7.79
N TRP A 250 4.75 -12.95 -8.45
CA TRP A 250 5.61 -12.63 -9.59
C TRP A 250 7.10 -12.60 -9.27
N LEU A 251 7.48 -12.07 -8.11
CA LEU A 251 8.87 -12.03 -7.70
C LEU A 251 9.52 -13.43 -7.68
N GLY A 252 8.74 -14.45 -7.32
CA GLY A 252 9.22 -15.84 -7.24
C GLY A 252 9.52 -16.51 -8.59
N PHE A 253 9.01 -16.00 -9.72
CA PHE A 253 9.08 -16.71 -11.01
C PHE A 253 10.16 -16.23 -11.97
N GLY A 254 10.76 -15.05 -11.76
CA GLY A 254 11.67 -14.44 -12.75
C GLY A 254 12.95 -13.85 -12.15
N THR A 255 13.99 -14.66 -12.00
CA THR A 255 15.37 -14.20 -11.68
C THR A 255 15.97 -13.26 -12.75
N ALA A 256 15.39 -13.22 -13.95
CA ALA A 256 15.72 -12.25 -15.03
C ALA A 256 14.84 -10.99 -15.00
N ILE A 257 13.53 -11.15 -14.74
CA ILE A 257 12.51 -10.09 -14.61
C ILE A 257 12.85 -9.12 -13.47
N GLY A 258 13.20 -9.67 -12.30
CA GLY A 258 13.58 -8.91 -11.12
C GLY A 258 14.94 -8.19 -11.22
N ARG A 259 15.70 -8.38 -12.32
CA ARG A 259 16.91 -7.60 -12.63
C ARG A 259 16.64 -6.50 -13.66
N LEU A 260 15.74 -6.73 -14.62
CA LEU A 260 15.31 -5.72 -15.60
C LEU A 260 14.42 -4.63 -15.00
N LEU A 261 13.48 -5.00 -14.12
CA LEU A 261 12.64 -4.05 -13.36
C LEU A 261 13.41 -3.29 -12.26
N ARG A 262 14.60 -3.78 -11.87
CA ARG A 262 15.50 -3.12 -10.90
C ARG A 262 16.40 -2.05 -11.55
N SER A 263 16.27 -1.83 -12.85
CA SER A 263 16.96 -0.77 -13.58
C SER A 263 16.47 0.60 -13.08
N ARG A 264 17.40 1.39 -12.54
CA ARG A 264 17.18 2.66 -11.83
C ARG A 264 16.33 3.71 -12.58
N LYS A 265 16.14 3.59 -13.90
CA LYS A 265 15.40 4.57 -14.71
C LYS A 265 13.88 4.44 -14.59
N ALA A 266 13.34 3.22 -14.50
CA ALA A 266 11.91 3.00 -14.20
C ALA A 266 11.59 3.42 -12.76
N TRP A 267 12.54 3.20 -11.85
CA TRP A 267 12.48 3.58 -10.43
C TRP A 267 12.38 5.08 -10.17
N VAL A 268 12.96 5.93 -11.02
CA VAL A 268 12.90 7.40 -10.86
C VAL A 268 11.54 7.95 -11.29
N ILE A 269 11.01 7.47 -12.43
CA ILE A 269 9.66 7.85 -12.90
C ILE A 269 8.60 7.34 -11.92
N PHE A 270 8.79 6.12 -11.41
CA PHE A 270 7.92 5.55 -10.39
C PHE A 270 8.06 6.23 -9.02
N ASN A 271 9.25 6.70 -8.60
CA ASN A 271 9.43 7.49 -7.37
C ASN A 271 8.74 8.85 -7.44
N VAL A 272 8.78 9.50 -8.61
CA VAL A 272 8.10 10.78 -8.82
C VAL A 272 6.59 10.60 -8.78
N SER A 273 6.06 9.55 -9.42
CA SER A 273 4.63 9.18 -9.27
C SER A 273 4.28 8.76 -7.84
N MET A 274 5.16 8.03 -7.15
CA MET A 274 5.00 7.66 -5.74
C MET A 274 4.98 8.89 -4.85
N GLY A 275 5.86 9.88 -5.02
CA GLY A 275 5.84 11.11 -4.21
C GLY A 275 4.52 11.88 -4.35
N VAL A 276 3.91 11.84 -5.53
CA VAL A 276 2.58 12.40 -5.79
C VAL A 276 1.48 11.58 -5.10
N LEU A 277 1.62 10.26 -5.10
CA LEU A 277 0.68 9.34 -4.48
C LEU A 277 0.78 9.23 -2.97
N THR A 278 1.97 9.38 -2.39
CA THR A 278 2.16 9.43 -0.95
C THR A 278 1.54 10.70 -0.40
N ALA A 279 1.67 11.84 -1.07
CA ALA A 279 0.98 13.06 -0.65
C ALA A 279 -0.55 12.99 -0.89
N ALA A 280 -1.03 12.21 -1.87
CA ALA A 280 -2.45 11.91 -2.04
C ALA A 280 -3.00 10.92 -0.98
N CYS A 281 -2.25 9.86 -0.62
CA CYS A 281 -2.57 8.95 0.48
C CYS A 281 -2.53 9.66 1.84
N VAL A 282 -1.63 10.61 2.03
CA VAL A 282 -1.56 11.42 3.24
C VAL A 282 -2.77 12.37 3.36
N LEU A 283 -3.28 12.88 2.23
CA LEU A 283 -4.58 13.58 2.18
C LEU A 283 -5.75 12.65 2.58
N LEU A 284 -5.66 11.35 2.28
CA LEU A 284 -6.65 10.32 2.60
C LEU A 284 -6.64 9.84 4.06
N ILE A 285 -5.49 9.87 4.76
CA ILE A 285 -5.39 9.45 6.18
C ILE A 285 -6.14 10.44 7.12
N TRP A 286 -6.51 11.61 6.62
CA TRP A 286 -7.20 12.67 7.37
C TRP A 286 -8.67 12.87 6.97
N HIS A 287 -9.30 11.88 6.33
CA HIS A 287 -10.73 11.86 6.01
C HIS A 287 -11.34 10.47 6.28
#